data_AF-A0A413UB17-F1
#
_entry.id   AF-A0A413UB17-F1
#
_cell.length_a   1.000
_cell.length_b   1.000
_cell.length_c   1.000
_cell.angle_alpha   90.00
_cell.angle_beta   90.00
_cell.angle_gamma   90.00
#
_symmetry.space_group_name_H-M   'P 1'
#
loop_
_entity.id
_entity.type
_entity.pdbx_description
1 polymer ?
#
loop_
_entity_poly.entity_id
_entity_poly.type
_entity_poly.pdbx_seq_one_letter_code
_entity_poly.pdbx_strand_id
1 'polypeptide(L)'
;MKFVGLIFFLCLSTYIPRMLPALFMDKIQVSKKVNIFLQLIPYTAMASLIFPAILYVDENVWIGIIASVVAVIAALKKLPVIGAVLASVISCVIFYMFMLS
;
A
#
# COMPACT_ATOMS: atom_id res chain seq x y z
N MET A 1 18.22 33.33 -3.21
CA MET A 1 19.06 32.97 -2.05
C MET A 1 18.26 32.44 -0.84
N LYS A 2 17.08 32.99 -0.50
CA LYS A 2 16.26 32.54 0.66
C LYS A 2 15.81 31.07 0.63
N PHE A 3 15.52 30.51 -0.55
CA PHE A 3 15.08 29.10 -0.67
C PHE A 3 16.19 28.08 -0.47
N VAL A 4 17.45 28.44 -0.72
CA VAL A 4 18.59 27.51 -0.59
C VAL A 4 18.80 27.10 0.87
N GLY A 5 18.67 28.05 1.81
CA GLY A 5 18.77 27.76 3.24
C GLY A 5 17.64 26.85 3.74
N LEU A 6 16.43 27.00 3.19
CA LEU A 6 15.26 26.20 3.58
C LEU A 6 15.38 24.76 3.06
N ILE A 7 15.84 24.59 1.81
CA ILE A 7 16.13 23.27 1.23
C ILE A 7 17.25 22.58 2.02
N PHE A 8 18.29 23.31 2.42
CA PHE A 8 19.40 22.76 3.20
C PHE A 8 18.93 22.23 4.55
N PHE A 9 18.15 23.01 5.31
CA PHE A 9 17.59 22.58 6.58
C PHE A 9 16.60 21.41 6.44
N LEU A 10 15.77 21.41 5.39
CA LEU A 10 14.85 20.31 5.10
C LEU A 10 15.62 19.02 4.78
N CYS A 11 16.64 19.09 3.94
CA CYS A 11 17.52 17.95 3.66
C CYS A 11 18.16 17.43 4.93
N LEU A 12 18.75 18.30 5.76
CA LEU A 12 19.42 17.90 7.00
C LEU A 12 18.43 17.22 7.96
N SER A 13 17.26 17.82 8.18
CA SER A 13 16.23 17.29 9.08
C SER A 13 15.60 15.99 8.59
N THR A 14 15.58 15.72 7.29
CA THR A 14 15.00 14.46 6.74
C THR A 14 16.06 13.37 6.60
N TYR A 15 17.31 13.75 6.33
CA TYR A 15 18.42 12.82 6.14
C TYR A 15 18.93 12.25 7.46
N ILE A 16 19.07 13.09 8.50
CA ILE A 16 19.56 12.64 9.82
C ILE A 16 18.70 11.48 10.38
N PRO A 17 17.35 11.57 10.44
CA PRO A 17 16.53 10.49 10.97
C PRO A 17 16.45 9.26 10.05
N ARG A 18 16.78 9.37 8.75
CA ARG A 18 16.82 8.23 7.82
C ARG A 18 18.15 7.49 7.87
N MET A 19 19.25 8.22 8.04
CA MET A 19 20.58 7.64 8.09
C MET A 19 20.86 6.99 9.45
N LEU A 20 20.23 7.48 10.52
CA LEU A 20 20.37 6.92 11.86
C LEU A 20 19.89 5.45 11.93
N PRO A 21 18.67 5.07 11.50
CA PRO A 21 18.28 3.66 11.40
C PRO A 21 19.26 2.86 10.53
N ALA A 22 19.64 3.37 9.36
CA ALA A 22 20.51 2.65 8.43
C ALA A 22 21.90 2.31 9.03
N LEU A 23 22.48 3.21 9.82
CA LEU A 23 23.80 3.00 10.46
C LEU A 23 23.73 2.13 11.73
N PHE A 24 22.62 2.19 12.46
CA PHE A 24 22.44 1.45 13.71
C PHE A 24 21.78 0.08 13.51
N MET A 25 21.05 -0.15 12.41
CA MET A 25 20.40 -1.44 12.10
C MET A 25 21.39 -2.61 12.08
N ASP A 26 22.62 -2.42 11.58
CA ASP A 26 23.64 -3.49 11.51
C ASP A 26 24.15 -3.94 12.89
N LYS A 27 24.00 -3.11 13.92
CA LYS A 27 24.44 -3.45 15.29
C LYS A 27 23.31 -3.95 16.19
N ILE A 28 22.05 -3.80 15.78
CA ILE A 28 20.91 -4.31 16.53
C ILE A 28 20.73 -5.79 16.13
N GLN A 29 21.28 -6.69 16.94
CA GLN A 29 20.98 -8.12 16.85
C GLN A 29 19.53 -8.39 17.28
N VAL A 30 18.57 -8.05 16.42
CA VAL A 30 17.18 -8.49 16.60
C VAL A 30 17.15 -10.00 16.50
N SER A 31 16.71 -10.67 17.57
CA SER A 31 16.47 -12.11 17.56
C SER A 31 15.58 -12.49 16.37
N LYS A 32 15.81 -13.65 15.77
CA LYS A 32 15.12 -14.13 14.55
C LYS A 32 13.60 -13.98 14.64
N LYS A 33 13.01 -14.18 15.83
CA LYS A 33 11.57 -14.02 16.10
C LYS A 33 11.10 -12.57 15.97
N VAL A 34 11.88 -11.61 16.49
CA VAL A 34 11.56 -10.18 16.44
C VAL A 34 11.71 -9.64 15.03
N ASN A 35 12.74 -10.07 14.28
CA ASN A 35 12.89 -9.66 12.88
C ASN A 35 11.68 -10.09 12.01
N ILE A 36 11.22 -11.34 12.19
CA ILE A 36 10.02 -11.83 11.49
C ILE A 36 8.79 -11.01 11.92
N PHE A 37 8.61 -10.73 13.21
CA PHE A 37 7.51 -9.88 13.69
C PHE A 37 7.56 -8.48 13.07
N LEU A 38 8.72 -7.83 13.07
CA LEU A 38 8.91 -6.48 12.50
C LEU A 38 8.62 -6.45 10.99
N GLN A 39 8.98 -7.50 10.24
CA GLN A 39 8.66 -7.60 8.81
C GLN A 39 7.15 -7.82 8.55
N LEU A 40 6.44 -8.46 9.48
CA LEU A 40 5.01 -8.69 9.37
C LEU A 40 4.17 -7.46 9.72
N ILE A 41 4.69 -6.51 10.52
CA ILE A 41 3.98 -5.29 10.90
C ILE A 41 3.52 -4.49 9.66
N PRO A 42 4.40 -4.09 8.72
CA PRO A 42 3.98 -3.32 7.54
C PRO A 42 2.97 -4.07 6.67
N TYR A 43 3.18 -5.38 6.48
CA TYR A 43 2.31 -6.20 5.65
C TYR A 43 0.89 -6.30 6.24
N THR A 44 0.82 -6.52 7.55
CA THR A 44 -0.45 -6.61 8.29
C THR A 44 -1.14 -5.25 8.33
N ALA A 45 -0.38 -4.16 8.50
CA ALA A 45 -0.92 -2.81 8.46
C ALA A 45 -1.52 -2.48 7.07
N MET A 46 -0.81 -2.79 5.98
CA MET A 46 -1.34 -2.61 4.63
C MET A 46 -2.60 -3.43 4.40
N ALA A 47 -2.61 -4.72 4.74
CA ALA A 47 -3.78 -5.57 4.59
C ALA A 47 -4.99 -5.07 5.41
N SER A 48 -4.75 -4.65 6.65
CA SER A 48 -5.76 -4.10 7.56
C SER A 48 -6.35 -2.79 7.06
N LEU A 49 -5.59 -1.96 6.34
CA LEU A 49 -6.06 -0.72 5.74
C LEU A 49 -6.79 -0.95 4.41
N ILE A 50 -6.30 -1.88 3.59
CA ILE A 50 -6.86 -2.16 2.27
C ILE A 50 -8.22 -2.85 2.38
N PHE A 51 -8.40 -3.78 3.32
CA PHE A 51 -9.65 -4.52 3.47
C PHE A 51 -10.88 -3.64 3.72
N PRO A 52 -10.89 -2.69 4.69
CA PRO A 52 -12.01 -1.77 4.85
C PRO A 52 -12.11 -0.78 3.68
N ALA A 53 -10.98 -0.34 3.10
CA ALA A 53 -11.02 0.58 1.96
C ALA A 53 -11.78 0.01 0.75
N ILE A 54 -11.72 -1.31 0.56
CA ILE A 54 -12.47 -2.01 -0.50
C ILE A 54 -13.96 -2.11 -0.14
N LEU A 55 -14.29 -2.43 1.11
CA LEU A 55 -15.68 -2.64 1.53
C LEU A 55 -16.50 -1.36 1.64
N TYR A 56 -15.85 -0.25 2.03
CA TYR A 56 -16.48 1.05 2.25
C TYR A 56 -16.20 2.04 1.11
N VAL A 57 -15.94 1.55 -0.10
CA VAL A 57 -15.68 2.39 -1.27
C VAL A 57 -16.93 3.15 -1.75
N ASP A 58 -18.12 2.57 -1.53
CA ASP A 58 -19.41 3.09 -1.99
C ASP A 58 -20.52 2.67 -1.01
N GLU A 59 -21.73 3.25 -1.12
CA GLU A 59 -22.91 2.80 -0.35
C GLU A 59 -23.22 1.32 -0.63
N ASN A 60 -22.95 0.85 -1.85
CA ASN A 60 -23.15 -0.53 -2.24
C ASN A 60 -21.87 -1.36 -2.11
N VAL A 61 -21.74 -2.04 -0.97
CA VAL A 61 -20.62 -2.94 -0.62
C VAL A 61 -20.33 -3.99 -1.71
N TRP A 62 -21.35 -4.41 -2.46
CA TRP A 62 -21.23 -5.38 -3.56
C TRP A 62 -20.26 -4.95 -4.65
N ILE A 63 -20.17 -3.65 -4.94
CA ILE A 63 -19.27 -3.10 -5.98
C ILE A 63 -17.81 -3.36 -5.58
N GLY A 64 -17.47 -3.06 -4.32
CA GLY A 64 -16.13 -3.30 -3.76
C GLY A 64 -15.77 -4.78 -3.68
N ILE A 65 -16.71 -5.63 -3.26
CA ILE A 65 -16.50 -7.09 -3.19
C ILE A 65 -16.18 -7.65 -4.59
N ILE A 66 -16.97 -7.30 -5.61
CA ILE A 66 -16.77 -7.84 -6.97
C ILE A 66 -15.43 -7.39 -7.54
N ALA A 67 -15.10 -6.10 -7.42
CA ALA A 67 -13.82 -5.56 -7.90
C ALA A 67 -12.61 -6.24 -7.21
N SER A 68 -12.70 -6.49 -5.90
CA SER A 68 -11.63 -7.17 -5.16
C SER A 68 -11.48 -8.65 -5.54
N VAL A 69 -12.57 -9.37 -5.76
CA VAL A 69 -12.53 -10.76 -6.25
C VAL A 69 -11.86 -10.82 -7.63
N VAL A 70 -12.20 -9.91 -8.54
CA VAL A 70 -11.56 -9.80 -9.86
C VAL A 70 -10.06 -9.50 -9.72
N ALA A 71 -9.69 -8.58 -8.82
CA ALA A 71 -8.29 -8.27 -8.54
C ALA A 71 -7.51 -9.48 -8.02
N VAL A 72 -8.09 -10.26 -7.09
CA VAL A 72 -7.48 -11.48 -6.54
C VAL A 72 -7.30 -12.53 -7.63
N ILE A 73 -8.32 -12.77 -8.46
CA ILE A 73 -8.23 -13.73 -9.57
C ILE A 73 -7.14 -13.32 -10.56
N ALA A 74 -7.05 -12.03 -10.90
CA ALA A 74 -6.02 -11.50 -11.78
C ALA A 74 -4.61 -11.64 -11.17
N ALA A 75 -4.46 -11.40 -9.87
CA ALA A 75 -3.20 -11.57 -9.15
C ALA A 75 -2.75 -13.04 -9.10
N LEU A 76 -3.68 -13.99 -8.89
CA LEU A 76 -3.38 -15.43 -8.88
C LEU A 76 -2.89 -15.94 -10.24
N LYS A 77 -3.35 -15.34 -11.34
CA LYS A 77 -2.87 -15.64 -12.70
C LYS A 77 -1.48 -15.10 -13.02
N LYS A 78 -0.76 -14.55 -12.03
CA LYS A 78 0.58 -13.94 -12.16
C LYS A 78 0.63 -12.80 -13.20
N LEU A 79 -0.47 -12.05 -13.37
CA LEU A 79 -0.44 -10.85 -14.19
C LEU A 79 0.47 -9.78 -13.54
N PRO A 80 1.07 -8.88 -14.35
CA PRO A 80 1.74 -7.72 -13.80
C PRO A 80 0.78 -6.92 -12.92
N VAL A 81 1.29 -6.29 -11.87
CA VAL A 81 0.48 -5.51 -10.90
C VAL A 81 -0.41 -4.50 -11.60
N ILE A 82 0.12 -3.84 -12.63
CA ILE A 82 -0.63 -2.87 -13.44
C ILE A 82 -1.85 -3.52 -14.12
N GLY A 83 -1.73 -4.76 -14.59
CA GLY A 83 -2.80 -5.50 -15.26
C GLY A 83 -3.89 -5.93 -14.28
N ALA A 84 -3.52 -6.34 -13.06
CA ALA A 84 -4.49 -6.67 -12.02
C ALA A 84 -5.30 -5.44 -11.58
N VAL A 85 -4.65 -4.27 -11.46
CA VAL A 85 -5.32 -3.01 -11.14
C VAL A 85 -6.26 -2.61 -12.28
N LEU A 86 -5.82 -2.65 -13.53
CA LEU A 86 -6.68 -2.31 -14.67
C LEU A 86 -7.90 -3.23 -14.77
N ALA A 87 -7.73 -4.54 -14.59
CA ALA A 87 -8.85 -5.49 -14.60
C ALA A 87 -9.88 -5.20 -13.50
N SER A 88 -9.41 -4.85 -12.29
CA SER A 88 -10.27 -4.45 -11.17
C SER A 88 -11.03 -3.16 -11.46
N VAL A 89 -10.36 -2.13 -11.98
CA VAL A 89 -10.99 -0.84 -12.32
C VAL A 89 -12.03 -1.01 -13.43
N ILE A 90 -11.71 -1.78 -14.47
CA ILE A 90 -12.65 -2.06 -15.57
C ILE A 90 -13.88 -2.81 -15.04
N SER A 91 -13.68 -3.82 -14.18
CA SER A 91 -14.77 -4.53 -13.51
C SER A 91 -15.66 -3.58 -12.70
N CYS A 92 -15.06 -2.66 -11.95
CA CYS A 92 -15.78 -1.68 -11.14
C CYS A 92 -16.64 -0.75 -12.02
N VAL A 93 -16.06 -0.21 -13.10
CA VAL A 93 -16.76 0.70 -14.03
C VAL A 93 -17.94 -0.01 -14.73
N ILE A 94 -17.74 -1.23 -15.20
CA ILE A 94 -18.80 -2.01 -15.86
C ILE A 94 -19.96 -2.26 -14.89
N PHE A 95 -19.66 -2.62 -13.64
CA PHE A 95 -20.68 -2.90 -12.64
C PHE A 95 -21.42 -1.63 -12.21
N TYR A 96 -20.70 -0.50 -12.09
CA TYR A 96 -21.29 0.80 -11.82
C TYR A 96 -22.24 1.25 -12.93
N MET A 97 -21.86 1.07 -14.21
CA MET A 97 -22.73 1.36 -15.35
C MET A 97 -23.98 0.48 -15.39
N PHE A 98 -23.90 -0.78 -14.97
CA PHE A 98 -25.05 -1.69 -14.91
C PHE A 98 -26.03 -1.32 -13.79
N MET A 99 -25.52 -0.79 -12.66
CA MET A 99 -26.35 -0.39 -11.53
C MET A 99 -27.04 0.97 -11.72
N LEU A 100 -26.46 1.84 -12.56
CA LEU A 100 -27.03 3.15 -12.90
C LEU A 100 -28.13 3.08 -13.99
N SER A 101 -28.27 1.94 -14.68
CA SER A 101 -29.32 1.68 -15.69
C SER A 101 -30.53 0.96 -15.09
#